data_AF-A0A209BFP7-F1
#
_entry.id   AF-A0A209BFP7-F1
#
_cell.length_a   1.000
_cell.length_b   1.000
_cell.length_c   1.000
_cell.angle_alpha   90.00
_cell.angle_beta   90.00
_cell.angle_gamma   90.00
#
_symmetry.space_group_name_H-M   'P 1'
#
loop_
_entity.id
_entity.type
_entity.pdbx_description
1 polymer ?
#
loop_
_entity_poly.entity_id
_entity_poly.type
_entity_poly.pdbx_seq_one_letter_code
_entity_poly.pdbx_strand_id
1 'polypeptide(L)'
;MSLNDWPVPPPFLWAGEQCSELLWLCASAYTADESDPGRDHAARLQVTLSRHVADEHPADVPEPHTDDCPQRESYSRRADVRDEKLWAEHRARGLFLPPVAARLL
;
A
#
# COMPACT_ATOMS: atom_id res chain seq x y z
N MET A 1 -6.13 -16.19 2.37
CA MET A 1 -5.84 -15.28 1.25
C MET A 1 -5.03 -16.06 0.24
N SER A 2 -5.48 -16.12 -1.01
CA SER A 2 -4.77 -16.83 -2.08
C SER A 2 -3.70 -15.92 -2.70
N LEU A 3 -2.62 -16.49 -3.23
CA LEU A 3 -1.65 -15.73 -4.04
C LEU A 3 -2.31 -15.05 -5.25
N ASN A 4 -3.41 -15.62 -5.76
CA ASN A 4 -4.17 -15.06 -6.87
C ASN A 4 -4.90 -13.75 -6.51
N ASP A 5 -5.03 -13.41 -5.23
CA ASP A 5 -5.67 -12.16 -4.78
C ASP A 5 -4.71 -10.96 -4.86
N TRP A 6 -3.41 -11.21 -5.05
CA TRP A 6 -2.39 -10.17 -5.07
C TRP A 6 -2.33 -9.47 -6.42
N PRO A 7 -2.29 -8.13 -6.45
CA PRO A 7 -2.09 -7.41 -7.69
C PRO A 7 -0.68 -7.69 -8.23
N VAL A 8 -0.55 -7.66 -9.56
CA VAL A 8 0.77 -7.57 -10.19
C VAL A 8 1.24 -6.12 -10.04
N PRO A 9 2.37 -5.85 -9.35
CA PRO A 9 2.82 -4.49 -9.14
C PRO A 9 3.15 -3.79 -10.48
N PRO A 10 2.78 -2.52 -10.66
CA PRO A 10 3.06 -1.78 -11.88
C PRO A 10 4.58 -1.67 -12.15
N PRO A 11 5.01 -1.51 -13.42
CA PRO A 11 6.42 -1.48 -13.80
C PRO A 11 7.29 -0.46 -13.05
N PHE A 12 6.73 0.70 -12.68
CA PHE A 12 7.51 1.75 -12.01
C PHE A 12 8.03 1.30 -10.63
N LEU A 13 7.31 0.41 -9.93
CA LEU A 13 7.75 -0.14 -8.65
C LEU A 13 8.98 -1.06 -8.78
N TRP A 14 9.30 -1.49 -10.01
CA TRP A 14 10.49 -2.29 -10.32
C TRP A 14 11.62 -1.46 -10.94
N ALA A 15 11.33 -0.24 -11.38
CA ALA A 15 12.28 0.59 -12.13
C ALA A 15 13.26 1.35 -11.23
N GLY A 16 12.83 1.72 -10.02
CA GLY A 16 13.67 2.38 -9.01
C GLY A 16 14.25 1.40 -8.00
N GLU A 17 15.52 1.58 -7.63
CA GLU A 17 16.21 0.74 -6.64
C GLU A 17 15.43 0.70 -5.32
N GLN A 18 15.10 1.87 -4.76
CA GLN A 18 14.37 1.97 -3.49
C GLN A 18 12.94 1.40 -3.56
N CYS A 19 12.22 1.65 -4.67
CA CYS A 19 10.89 1.06 -4.89
C CYS A 19 10.94 -0.46 -4.88
N SER A 20 11.89 -1.04 -5.64
CA SER A 20 12.01 -2.48 -5.79
C SER A 20 12.44 -3.15 -4.49
N GLU A 21 13.36 -2.53 -3.73
CA GLU A 21 13.80 -3.03 -2.41
C GLU A 21 12.64 -3.05 -1.41
N LEU A 22 11.90 -1.96 -1.28
CA LEU A 22 10.75 -1.87 -0.39
C LEU A 22 9.64 -2.85 -0.78
N LEU A 23 9.41 -3.04 -2.09
CA LEU A 23 8.46 -4.03 -2.60
C LEU A 23 8.88 -5.45 -2.24
N TRP A 24 10.15 -5.80 -2.42
CA TRP A 24 10.69 -7.12 -2.05
C TRP A 24 10.60 -7.38 -0.54
N LEU A 25 10.98 -6.41 0.28
CA LEU A 25 10.87 -6.52 1.74
C LEU A 25 9.42 -6.72 2.16
N CYS A 26 8.51 -5.92 1.59
CA CYS A 26 7.08 -6.01 1.87
C CYS A 26 6.54 -7.40 1.49
N ALA A 27 6.76 -7.85 0.26
CA ALA A 27 6.31 -9.17 -0.20
C ALA A 27 6.85 -10.31 0.67
N SER A 28 8.14 -10.26 1.02
CA SER A 28 8.79 -11.28 1.85
C SER A 28 8.15 -11.39 3.24
N ALA A 29 7.79 -10.25 3.85
CA ALA A 29 7.15 -10.22 5.17
C ALA A 29 5.72 -10.81 5.16
N TYR A 30 5.01 -10.75 4.03
CA TYR A 30 3.68 -11.35 3.89
C TYR A 30 3.71 -12.85 3.56
N THR A 31 4.83 -13.35 3.04
CA THR A 31 5.04 -14.79 2.77
C THR A 31 5.79 -15.51 3.88
N ALA A 32 6.21 -14.80 4.93
CA ALA A 32 6.86 -15.39 6.09
C ALA A 32 5.92 -16.32 6.86
N ASP A 33 6.48 -17.35 7.50
CA ASP A 33 5.75 -18.29 8.35
C ASP A 33 5.07 -17.55 9.53
N GLU A 34 3.91 -18.02 10.01
CA GLU A 34 3.20 -17.37 11.13
C GLU A 34 4.02 -17.32 12.42
N SER A 35 5.01 -18.21 12.57
CA SER A 35 5.97 -18.22 13.68
C SER A 35 7.11 -17.20 13.53
N ASP A 36 7.21 -16.52 12.39
CA ASP A 36 8.26 -15.53 12.13
C ASP A 36 7.94 -14.19 12.82
N PRO A 37 8.76 -13.72 13.77
CA PRO A 37 8.60 -12.41 14.39
C PRO A 37 8.66 -11.24 13.39
N GLY A 38 9.17 -11.46 12.17
CA GLY A 38 9.13 -10.53 11.05
C GLY A 38 7.73 -10.21 10.53
N ARG A 39 6.68 -10.96 10.91
CA ARG A 39 5.30 -10.69 10.48
C ARG A 39 4.77 -9.34 10.97
N ASP A 40 5.13 -8.91 12.18
CA ASP A 40 4.80 -7.58 12.70
C ASP A 40 5.47 -6.45 11.89
N HIS A 41 6.52 -6.78 11.13
CA HIS A 41 7.20 -5.85 10.24
C HIS A 41 6.40 -5.57 8.95
N ALA A 42 5.52 -6.48 8.51
CA ALA A 42 4.75 -6.34 7.28
C ALA A 42 3.87 -5.08 7.30
N ALA A 43 3.24 -4.77 8.44
CA ALA A 43 2.45 -3.56 8.64
C ALA A 43 3.28 -2.28 8.49
N ARG A 44 4.52 -2.28 8.98
CA ARG A 44 5.42 -1.13 8.84
C ARG A 44 5.90 -0.98 7.40
N LEU A 45 6.28 -2.08 6.76
CA LEU A 45 6.76 -2.07 5.39
C LEU A 45 5.70 -1.61 4.39
N GLN A 46 4.44 -2.05 4.53
CA GLN A 46 3.37 -1.55 3.66
C GLN A 46 3.16 -0.03 3.80
N VAL A 47 3.29 0.51 5.02
CA VAL A 47 3.16 1.95 5.27
C VAL A 47 4.36 2.71 4.69
N THR A 48 5.57 2.19 4.86
CA THR A 48 6.79 2.77 4.29
C THR A 48 6.72 2.80 2.77
N LEU A 49 6.35 1.70 2.12
CA LEU A 49 6.22 1.64 0.67
C LEU A 49 5.08 2.56 0.18
N SER A 50 3.93 2.57 0.83
CA SER A 50 2.83 3.45 0.44
C SER A 50 3.19 4.93 0.54
N ARG A 51 3.97 5.31 1.57
CA ARG A 51 4.51 6.66 1.74
C ARG A 51 5.49 7.03 0.64
N HIS A 52 6.43 6.14 0.36
CA HIS A 52 7.40 6.33 -0.71
C HIS A 52 6.71 6.55 -2.05
N VAL A 53 5.71 5.74 -2.39
CA VAL A 53 4.92 5.93 -3.61
C VAL A 53 4.18 7.26 -3.61
N ALA A 54 3.52 7.63 -2.50
CA ALA A 54 2.78 8.88 -2.42
C ALA A 54 3.70 10.12 -2.56
N ASP A 55 4.93 10.05 -2.05
CA ASP A 55 5.89 11.16 -2.06
C ASP A 55 6.66 11.26 -3.39
N GLU A 56 7.17 10.13 -3.90
CA GLU A 56 8.07 10.11 -5.07
C GLU A 56 7.33 9.84 -6.38
N HIS A 57 6.15 9.23 -6.31
CA HIS A 57 5.34 8.83 -7.46
C HIS A 57 3.87 9.32 -7.36
N PRO A 58 3.62 10.61 -7.05
CA PRO A 58 2.26 11.11 -6.81
C PRO A 58 1.34 10.97 -8.04
N ALA A 59 1.91 11.01 -9.25
CA ALA A 59 1.18 10.84 -10.50
C ALA A 59 0.73 9.37 -10.74
N ASP A 60 1.39 8.41 -10.10
CA ASP A 60 1.10 6.98 -10.22
C ASP A 60 0.17 6.47 -9.11
N VAL A 61 -0.19 7.32 -8.14
CA VAL A 61 -1.15 6.98 -7.09
C VAL A 61 -2.53 6.76 -7.71
N PRO A 62 -3.18 5.59 -7.51
CA PRO A 62 -4.50 5.31 -8.08
C PRO A 62 -5.53 6.37 -7.71
N GLU A 63 -6.46 6.68 -8.62
CA GLU A 63 -7.57 7.59 -8.35
C GLU A 63 -8.39 7.16 -7.10
N PRO A 64 -9.09 8.09 -6.44
CA PRO A 64 -9.96 7.75 -5.33
C PRO A 64 -10.98 6.68 -5.71
N HIS A 65 -10.94 5.54 -5.03
CA HIS A 65 -11.94 4.49 -5.20
C HIS A 65 -13.11 4.78 -4.25
N THR A 66 -14.25 5.19 -4.81
CA THR A 66 -15.43 5.59 -4.04
C THR A 66 -16.33 4.42 -3.68
N ASP A 67 -16.17 3.30 -4.37
CA ASP A 67 -17.05 2.15 -4.26
C ASP A 67 -16.36 1.07 -3.38
N ASP A 68 -17.05 0.61 -2.35
CA ASP A 68 -16.62 -0.45 -1.42
C ASP A 68 -15.33 -0.20 -0.62
N CYS A 69 -15.00 1.07 -0.33
CA CYS A 69 -13.96 1.42 0.64
C CYS A 69 -14.56 1.77 2.01
N PRO A 70 -14.32 0.96 3.06
CA PRO A 70 -14.86 1.24 4.41
C PRO A 70 -14.28 2.52 5.01
N GLN A 71 -13.15 3.02 4.49
CA GLN A 71 -12.49 4.23 4.98
C GLN A 71 -12.91 5.51 4.25
N ARG A 72 -13.71 5.42 3.18
CA ARG A 72 -14.08 6.57 2.34
C ARG A 72 -14.64 7.73 3.15
N GLU A 73 -15.59 7.49 4.05
CA GLU A 73 -16.19 8.57 4.84
C GLU A 73 -15.19 9.23 5.79
N SER A 74 -14.31 8.43 6.41
CA SER A 74 -13.30 8.91 7.35
C SER A 74 -12.32 9.88 6.68
N TYR A 75 -11.85 9.53 5.47
CA TYR A 75 -10.95 10.38 4.71
C TYR A 75 -11.68 11.52 3.98
N SER A 76 -12.93 11.34 3.52
CA SER A 76 -13.69 12.42 2.87
C SER A 76 -14.06 13.57 3.82
N ARG A 77 -14.22 13.28 5.13
CA ARG A 77 -14.51 14.29 6.17
C ARG A 77 -13.27 15.06 6.62
N ARG A 78 -12.10 14.65 6.14
CA ARG A 78 -10.77 15.05 6.55
C ARG A 78 -10.08 15.61 5.31
N ALA A 79 -10.36 16.88 5.02
CA ALA A 79 -9.97 17.52 3.76
C ALA A 79 -8.77 18.47 3.93
N ASP A 80 -7.95 18.29 4.98
CA ASP A 80 -6.70 19.05 5.11
C ASP A 80 -5.56 18.42 4.27
N VAL A 81 -4.48 19.16 4.05
CA VAL A 81 -3.34 18.69 3.22
C VAL A 81 -2.69 17.42 3.79
N ARG A 82 -2.70 17.27 5.12
CA ARG A 82 -2.17 16.06 5.77
C ARG A 82 -3.07 14.86 5.48
N ASP A 83 -4.36 15.09 5.39
CA ASP A 83 -5.36 14.07 5.06
C ASP A 83 -5.30 13.67 3.57
N GLU A 84 -5.00 14.59 2.65
CA GLU A 84 -4.74 14.27 1.23
C GLU A 84 -3.54 13.32 1.07
N LYS A 85 -2.45 13.58 1.82
CA LYS A 85 -1.28 12.69 1.83
C LYS A 85 -1.63 11.32 2.39
N LEU A 86 -2.33 11.26 3.52
CA LEU A 86 -2.76 9.97 4.09
C LEU A 86 -3.70 9.22 3.14
N TRP A 87 -4.52 9.93 2.38
CA TRP A 87 -5.39 9.34 1.37
C TRP A 87 -4.60 8.83 0.15
N ALA A 88 -3.55 9.52 -0.26
CA ALA A 88 -2.62 9.02 -1.28
C ALA A 88 -1.90 7.75 -0.82
N GLU A 89 -1.40 7.73 0.42
CA GLU A 89 -0.80 6.53 1.04
C GLU A 89 -1.80 5.35 1.03
N HIS A 90 -3.03 5.57 1.47
CA HIS A 90 -4.07 4.53 1.49
C HIS A 90 -4.33 3.95 0.09
N ARG A 91 -4.46 4.81 -0.93
CA ARG A 91 -4.70 4.37 -2.32
C ARG A 91 -3.50 3.64 -2.93
N ALA A 92 -2.28 4.08 -2.61
CA ALA A 92 -1.05 3.46 -3.12
C ALA A 92 -0.91 1.98 -2.73
N ARG A 93 -1.45 1.57 -1.59
CA ARG A 93 -1.43 0.15 -1.16
C ARG A 93 -2.11 -0.78 -2.13
N GLY A 94 -3.13 -0.32 -2.86
CA GLY A 94 -3.82 -1.12 -3.87
C GLY A 94 -2.94 -1.53 -5.05
N LEU A 95 -1.76 -0.93 -5.21
CA LEU A 95 -0.81 -1.30 -6.26
C LEU A 95 -0.04 -2.58 -5.96
N PHE A 96 0.08 -2.96 -4.69
CA PHE A 96 0.94 -4.07 -4.26
C PHE A 96 0.33 -4.94 -3.16
N LEU A 97 -0.84 -4.59 -2.62
CA LEU A 97 -1.58 -5.39 -1.65
C LEU A 97 -2.95 -5.83 -2.21
N PRO A 98 -3.42 -7.03 -1.82
CA PRO A 98 -4.77 -7.48 -2.12
C PRO A 98 -5.81 -6.54 -1.50
N PRO A 99 -7.00 -6.35 -2.12
CA PRO A 99 -7.99 -5.35 -1.70
C PRO A 99 -8.37 -5.41 -0.22
N VAL A 100 -8.52 -6.62 0.33
CA VAL A 100 -8.87 -6.81 1.75
C VAL A 100 -7.73 -6.38 2.68
N ALA A 101 -6.46 -6.46 2.28
CA ALA A 101 -5.34 -5.94 3.08
C ALA A 101 -5.14 -4.44 2.87
N ALA A 102 -5.21 -3.97 1.62
CA ALA A 102 -5.01 -2.57 1.26
C ALA A 102 -5.99 -1.62 1.97
N ARG A 103 -7.22 -2.08 2.23
CA ARG A 103 -8.33 -1.27 2.76
C ARG A 103 -8.51 -1.30 4.29
N LEU A 104 -7.70 -2.08 5.02
CA LEU A 104 -7.85 -2.22 6.48
C LEU A 104 -7.33 -1.03 7.28
N LEU A 105 -6.50 -0.17 6.68
CA LEU A 105 -5.76 0.91 7.35
C LEU A 105 -5.92 2.25 6.62
#